data_AF-U7Q9W1-F1
#
_entry.id   AF-U7Q9W1-F1
#
_cell.length_a   1.000
_cell.length_b   1.000
_cell.length_c   1.000
_cell.angle_alpha   90.00
_cell.angle_beta   90.00
_cell.angle_gamma   90.00
#
_symmetry.space_group_name_H-M   'P 1'
#
loop_
_entity.id
_entity.type
_entity.pdbx_description
1 polymer ?
#
loop_
_entity_poly.entity_id
_entity_poly.type
_entity_poly.pdbx_seq_one_letter_code
_entity_poly.pdbx_strand_id
1 'polypeptide(L)' 'MWEPLPGLNLRLDYGVPLVDLQDRGNNIQDDGFYFSVTYTP' A
#
# COMPACT_ATOMS: atom_id res chain seq x y z
N MET A 1 10.60 -2.84 -1.68
CA MET A 1 10.36 -4.29 -1.74
C MET A 1 11.32 -4.95 -0.77
N TRP A 2 10.82 -5.80 0.11
CA TRP A 2 11.56 -6.44 1.20
C TRP A 2 11.23 -7.94 1.25
N GLU A 3 12.23 -8.79 1.47
CA GLU A 3 12.07 -10.26 1.52
C GLU A 3 12.61 -10.82 2.86
N PRO A 4 11.77 -10.93 3.91
CA PRO A 4 12.21 -11.43 5.22
C PRO A 4 12.52 -12.93 5.25
N LEU A 5 11.90 -13.71 4.37
CA LEU A 5 12.05 -15.15 4.26
C LEU A 5 12.15 -15.51 2.77
N PRO A 6 12.91 -16.56 2.38
CA PRO A 6 13.01 -16.97 0.99
C PRO A 6 11.61 -17.20 0.39
N GLY A 7 11.34 -16.53 -0.73
CA GLY A 7 10.08 -16.62 -1.45
C GLY A 7 8.98 -15.71 -0.92
N LEU A 8 9.15 -15.03 0.23
CA LEU A 8 8.16 -14.10 0.80
C LEU A 8 8.52 -12.65 0.51
N ASN A 9 7.83 -12.03 -0.43
CA ASN A 9 7.99 -10.64 -0.80
C ASN A 9 6.93 -9.75 -0.15
N LEU A 10 7.39 -8.69 0.51
CA LEU A 10 6.59 -7.64 1.12
C LEU A 10 6.86 -6.31 0.44
N ARG A 11 5.79 -5.58 0.11
CA ARG A 11 5.87 -4.24 -0.44
C ARG A 11 4.85 -3.34 0.26
N LEU A 12 5.34 -2.18 0.68
CA LEU A 12 4.56 -1.10 1.25
C LEU A 12 4.88 0.15 0.45
N ASP A 13 3.88 0.71 -0.20
CA ASP A 13 3.97 2.00 -0.89
C ASP A 13 2.97 2.97 -0.25
N TYR A 14 3.40 4.21 -0.05
CA TYR A 14 2.56 5.29 0.45
C TYR A 14 2.55 6.40 -0.60
N GLY A 15 1.40 6.63 -1.22
CA GLY A 15 1.19 7.67 -2.21
C GLY A 15 0.43 8.84 -1.62
N VAL A 16 1.08 9.99 -1.45
CA VAL A 16 0.38 11.22 -1.03
C VAL A 16 -0.53 11.67 -2.19
N PRO A 17 -1.86 11.80 -1.98
CA PRO A 17 -2.75 12.28 -3.03
C PRO A 17 -2.41 13.73 -3.41
N LEU A 18 -2.26 14.01 -4.71
CA LEU A 18 -1.96 15.36 -5.23
C LEU A 18 -3.20 16.26 -5.37
N VAL A 19 -4.40 15.68 -5.24
CA VAL A 19 -5.69 16.36 -5.29
C VAL A 19 -6.56 15.78 -4.18
N ASP A 20 -6.95 16.61 -3.21
CA ASP A 20 -7.92 16.22 -2.18
C ASP A 20 -9.30 16.07 -2.83
N LEU A 21 -9.74 14.83 -3.04
CA LEU A 21 -11.14 14.55 -3.38
C LEU A 21 -11.97 14.74 -2.10
N GLN A 22 -12.37 15.98 -1.83
CA GLN A 22 -13.34 16.31 -0.79
C GLN A 22 -14.73 15.80 -1.21
N ASP A 23 -14.94 14.50 -1.23
CA ASP A 23 -16.31 13.98 -1.25
C ASP A 23 -16.41 12.58 -0.59
N ARG A 24 -16.86 12.63 0.67
CA ARG A 24 -17.61 11.60 1.41
C ARG A 24 -16.84 10.41 1.98
N GLY A 25 -16.04 10.69 3.01
CA GLY A 25 -15.74 9.75 4.10
C GLY A 25 -14.27 9.77 4.48
N ASN A 26 -13.94 10.02 5.75
CA ASN A 26 -12.56 9.91 6.23
C ASN A 26 -12.16 8.42 6.27
N ASN A 27 -11.62 7.88 5.18
CA ASN A 27 -11.07 6.52 5.16
C ASN A 27 -9.56 6.57 4.87
N ILE A 28 -8.78 5.79 5.61
CA ILE A 28 -7.31 5.70 5.46
C ILE A 28 -6.86 5.14 4.09
N GLN A 29 -7.82 4.66 3.28
CA GLN A 29 -7.60 4.23 1.90
C GLN A 29 -7.55 5.42 0.91
N ASP A 30 -8.05 6.60 1.29
CA ASP A 30 -7.97 7.81 0.46
C ASP A 30 -6.57 8.47 0.50
N ASP A 31 -5.76 8.12 1.51
CA ASP A 31 -4.38 8.60 1.71
C ASP A 31 -3.32 7.79 0.94
N GLY A 32 -3.74 6.96 -0.03
CA GLY A 32 -2.84 6.21 -0.92
C GLY A 32 -1.96 5.16 -0.25
N PHE A 33 -2.44 4.55 0.83
CA PHE A 33 -1.79 3.40 1.45
C PHE A 33 -1.97 2.14 0.60
N TYR A 34 -0.87 1.62 0.03
CA TYR A 34 -0.86 0.39 -0.76
C TYR A 34 0.08 -0.64 -0.15
N PHE A 35 -0.43 -1.86 0.10
CA PHE A 35 0.39 -2.97 0.57
C PHE A 35 0.19 -4.20 -0.33
N SER A 36 1.27 -4.95 -0.57
CA SER A 36 1.19 -6.23 -1.28
C SER A 36 2.09 -7.28 -0.63
N VAL A 37 1.58 -8.50 -0.54
CA VAL A 37 2.30 -9.69 -0.07
C VAL A 37 2.31 -10.71 -1.20
N THR A 38 3.48 -11.23 -1.55
CA THR A 38 3.63 -12.25 -2.58
C THR A 38 4.47 -13.38 -2.05
N TYR A 39 3.99 -14.62 -2.17
CA TYR A 39 4.74 -15.83 -1.82
C TYR A 39 4.95 -16.67 -3.07
N THR A 40 6.20 -17.03 -3.37
CA THR A 40 6.57 -17.92 -4.48
C THR A 40 7.30 -19.14 -3.91
N PRO A 41 6.74 -20.35 -4.06
CA PRO A 41 7.39 -21.60 -3.66
C PRO A 41 8.66 -21.91 -4.44
#